data_AF-F3KG84-F1
#
_entry.id   AF-F3KG84-F1
#
_cell.length_a   1.000
_cell.length_b   1.000
_cell.length_c   1.000
_cell.angle_alpha   90.00
_cell.angle_beta   90.00
_cell.angle_gamma   90.00
#
_symmetry.space_group_name_H-M   'P 1'
#
loop_
_entity.id
_entity.type
_entity.pdbx_description
1 polymer ?
#
loop_
_entity_poly.entity_id
_entity_poly.type
_entity_poly.pdbx_seq_one_letter_code
_entity_poly.pdbx_strand_id
1 'polypeptide(L)'
;MLDLLRRSKLFRSLIAATAGFTVYGGWAFLINHQHGLMVALKAGATQGCYSFVLTLCLSFFMEWLFQISDQPKWQFSLTLFTTCGLIYTTSWGVNALAGTPEILLTILPGAIISSLLHTVLHIGAF
;
A
#
# COMPACT_ATOMS: atom_id res chain seq x y z
N MET A 1 6.22 28.29 6.95
CA MET A 1 5.52 27.01 7.27
C MET A 1 4.56 26.59 6.17
N LEU A 2 3.86 27.53 5.50
CA LEU A 2 3.00 27.24 4.34
C LEU A 2 3.75 26.92 3.03
N ASP A 3 5.02 27.31 2.88
CA ASP A 3 5.83 27.00 1.68
C ASP A 3 6.28 25.53 1.59
N LEU A 4 6.25 24.77 2.70
CA LEU A 4 6.49 23.32 2.67
C LEU A 4 5.35 22.57 1.95
N LEU A 5 4.15 23.14 1.91
CA LEU A 5 2.96 22.56 1.26
C LEU A 5 2.92 22.81 -0.26
N ARG A 6 3.78 23.69 -0.78
CA ARG A 6 3.90 24.01 -2.21
C ARG A 6 4.93 23.12 -2.94
N ARG A 7 5.30 21.97 -2.36
CA ARG A 7 6.21 21.03 -3.01
C ARG A 7 5.45 20.22 -4.09
N SER A 8 6.12 19.99 -5.22
CA SER A 8 5.55 19.33 -6.40
C SER A 8 4.86 18.00 -6.03
N LYS A 9 3.80 17.62 -6.76
CA LYS A 9 3.08 16.33 -6.55
C LYS A 9 4.05 15.16 -6.38
N LEU A 10 5.12 15.14 -7.18
CA LEU A 10 6.21 14.17 -7.13
C LEU A 10 6.86 14.09 -5.74
N PHE A 11 7.20 15.21 -5.12
CA PHE A 11 7.84 15.22 -3.81
C PHE A 11 6.95 14.61 -2.72
N ARG A 12 5.64 14.92 -2.75
CA ARG A 12 4.67 14.33 -1.82
C ARG A 12 4.54 12.82 -2.02
N SER A 13 4.46 12.37 -3.27
CA SER A 13 4.40 10.95 -3.63
C SER A 13 5.68 10.22 -3.22
N LEU A 14 6.85 10.84 -3.36
CA LEU A 14 8.13 10.26 -2.93
C LEU A 14 8.21 10.11 -1.42
N ILE A 15 7.82 11.12 -0.63
CA ILE A 15 7.75 10.98 0.83
C ILE A 15 6.83 9.82 1.21
N ALA A 16 5.63 9.78 0.64
CA ALA A 16 4.65 8.74 0.96
C ALA A 16 5.19 7.35 0.59
N ALA A 17 5.80 7.20 -0.58
CA ALA A 17 6.38 5.95 -1.03
C ALA A 17 7.56 5.52 -0.14
N THR A 18 8.45 6.43 0.23
CA THR A 18 9.58 6.14 1.14
C THR A 18 9.08 5.76 2.54
N ALA A 19 8.05 6.44 3.06
CA ALA A 19 7.44 6.07 4.33
C ALA A 19 6.79 4.68 4.27
N GLY A 20 6.11 4.36 3.16
CA GLY A 20 5.57 3.03 2.91
C GLY A 20 6.66 1.97 2.89
N PHE A 21 7.78 2.23 2.20
CA PHE A 21 8.94 1.34 2.18
C PHE A 21 9.44 1.02 3.59
N THR A 22 9.71 2.03 4.41
CA THR A 22 10.29 1.84 5.74
C THR A 22 9.33 1.15 6.70
N VAL A 23 8.05 1.56 6.71
CA VAL A 23 7.06 0.98 7.63
C VAL A 23 6.74 -0.46 7.27
N TYR A 24 6.38 -0.74 6.02
CA TYR A 24 5.96 -2.08 5.62
C TYR A 24 7.16 -3.03 5.45
N GLY A 25 8.30 -2.53 4.95
CA GLY A 25 9.53 -3.30 4.91
C GLY A 25 10.07 -3.63 6.30
N GLY A 26 10.04 -2.66 7.22
CA GLY A 26 10.41 -2.88 8.62
C GLY A 26 9.52 -3.93 9.30
N TRP A 27 8.20 -3.86 9.08
CA TRP A 27 7.27 -4.87 9.58
C TRP A 27 7.57 -6.27 9.04
N ALA A 28 7.75 -6.40 7.73
CA ALA A 28 8.07 -7.68 7.10
C ALA A 28 9.39 -8.29 7.61
N PHE A 29 10.40 -7.45 7.84
CA PHE A 29 11.64 -7.86 8.48
C PHE A 29 11.39 -8.41 9.89
N LEU A 30 10.65 -7.66 10.72
CA LEU A 30 10.36 -8.04 12.11
C LEU A 30 9.55 -9.34 12.19
N ILE A 31 8.59 -9.56 11.31
CA ILE A 31 7.82 -10.80 11.30
C ILE A 31 8.70 -12.00 10.92
N ASN A 32 9.62 -11.81 9.96
CA ASN A 32 10.39 -12.93 9.40
C ASN A 32 11.78 -13.11 10.04
N HIS A 33 12.15 -12.30 11.04
CA HIS A 33 13.48 -12.36 11.68
C HIS A 33 13.83 -13.72 12.30
N GLN A 34 12.82 -14.46 12.78
CA GLN A 34 13.00 -15.78 13.39
C GLN A 34 13.43 -16.85 12.37
N HIS A 35 13.21 -16.62 11.08
CA HIS A 35 13.63 -17.52 10.00
C HIS A 35 15.04 -17.24 9.48
N GLY A 36 15.78 -16.33 10.14
CA GLY A 36 17.15 -15.98 9.82
C GLY A 36 17.29 -14.62 9.15
N LEU A 37 18.44 -13.98 9.38
CA LEU A 37 18.70 -12.59 8.97
C LEU A 37 18.51 -12.38 7.46
N MET A 38 19.01 -13.30 6.63
CA MET A 38 18.92 -13.15 5.17
C MET A 38 17.48 -13.26 4.67
N VAL A 39 16.67 -14.13 5.30
CA VAL A 39 15.24 -14.28 4.99
C VAL A 39 14.48 -13.02 5.38
N ALA A 40 14.78 -12.47 6.55
CA ALA A 40 14.17 -11.24 7.05
C ALA A 40 14.50 -10.02 6.18
N LEU A 41 15.77 -9.86 5.79
CA LEU A 41 16.20 -8.80 4.87
C LEU A 41 15.51 -8.92 3.52
N LYS A 42 15.41 -10.14 2.98
CA LYS A 42 14.70 -10.39 1.72
C LYS A 42 13.22 -10.04 1.83
N ALA A 43 12.54 -10.47 2.89
CA ALA A 43 11.13 -10.16 3.14
C ALA A 43 10.92 -8.64 3.30
N GLY A 44 11.78 -7.99 4.08
CA GLY A 44 11.76 -6.54 4.29
C GLY A 44 11.96 -5.75 3.01
N ALA A 45 12.98 -6.08 2.21
CA ALA A 45 13.23 -5.43 0.94
C ALA A 45 12.11 -5.68 -0.07
N THR A 46 11.59 -6.91 -0.14
CA THR A 46 10.49 -7.30 -1.03
C THR A 46 9.24 -6.48 -0.72
N GLN A 47 8.81 -6.47 0.55
CA GLN A 47 7.61 -5.75 0.95
C GLN A 47 7.79 -4.24 0.88
N GLY A 48 8.97 -3.73 1.25
CA GLY A 48 9.29 -2.31 1.16
C GLY A 48 9.27 -1.81 -0.29
N CYS A 49 9.97 -2.48 -1.21
CA CYS A 49 10.00 -2.13 -2.63
C CYS A 49 8.60 -2.20 -3.25
N TYR A 50 7.84 -3.25 -2.92
CA TYR A 50 6.45 -3.39 -3.32
C TYR A 50 5.62 -2.17 -2.89
N SER A 51 5.63 -1.81 -1.60
CA SER A 51 4.88 -0.66 -1.08
C SER A 51 5.30 0.67 -1.70
N PHE A 52 6.59 0.85 -1.96
CA PHE A 52 7.13 2.03 -2.62
C PHE A 52 6.55 2.19 -4.03
N VAL A 53 6.72 1.16 -4.88
CA VAL A 53 6.26 1.17 -6.27
C VAL A 53 4.75 1.33 -6.33
N LEU A 54 4.03 0.56 -5.51
CA LEU A 54 2.58 0.61 -5.45
C LEU A 54 2.08 2.01 -5.11
N THR A 55 2.68 2.69 -4.12
CA THR A 55 2.27 4.04 -3.71
C THR A 55 2.45 5.07 -4.85
N LEU A 56 3.52 4.95 -5.62
CA LEU A 56 3.74 5.79 -6.81
C LEU A 56 2.72 5.49 -7.91
N CYS A 57 2.49 4.23 -8.22
CA CYS A 57 1.57 3.82 -9.29
C CYS A 57 0.09 4.10 -8.95
N LEU A 58 -0.31 3.86 -7.70
CA LEU A 58 -1.70 4.01 -7.26
C LEU A 58 -2.18 5.45 -7.35
N SER A 59 -1.26 6.42 -7.20
CA SER A 59 -1.56 7.84 -7.36
C SER A 59 -2.10 8.15 -8.77
N PHE A 60 -1.54 7.54 -9.81
CA PHE A 60 -2.00 7.71 -11.20
C PHE A 60 -3.21 6.83 -11.52
N PHE A 61 -3.25 5.62 -10.97
CA PHE A 61 -4.33 4.67 -11.22
C PHE A 61 -5.67 5.14 -10.64
N MET A 62 -5.65 5.76 -9.46
CA MET A 62 -6.84 6.36 -8.85
C MET A 62 -7.43 7.47 -9.73
N GLU A 63 -6.60 8.37 -10.27
CA GLU A 63 -7.06 9.44 -11.17
C GLU A 63 -7.78 8.87 -12.40
N TRP A 64 -7.30 7.75 -12.95
CA TRP A 64 -7.97 7.04 -14.06
C TRP A 64 -9.30 6.41 -13.63
N LEU A 65 -9.36 5.74 -12.48
CA LEU A 65 -10.60 5.12 -11.96
C LEU A 65 -11.72 6.14 -11.73
N PHE A 66 -11.39 7.33 -11.25
CA PHE A 66 -12.37 8.41 -11.04
C PHE A 66 -13.00 8.92 -12.36
N GLN A 67 -12.36 8.69 -13.51
CA GLN A 67 -12.89 9.09 -14.81
C GLN A 67 -13.90 8.09 -15.40
N ILE A 68 -14.04 6.89 -14.81
CA ILE A 68 -14.86 5.80 -15.38
C ILE A 68 -16.36 6.02 -15.17
N SER A 69 -16.75 6.83 -14.20
CA SER A 69 -18.16 7.05 -13.85
C SER A 69 -18.34 8.40 -13.21
N ASP A 70 -19.49 9.05 -13.41
CA ASP A 70 -19.83 10.31 -12.73
C ASP A 70 -20.62 10.11 -11.43
N GLN A 71 -21.06 8.88 -11.13
CA GLN A 71 -21.80 8.57 -9.90
C GLN A 71 -20.86 8.36 -8.71
N PRO A 72 -20.94 9.17 -7.63
CA PRO A 72 -20.00 9.15 -6.52
C PRO A 72 -19.92 7.79 -5.79
N LYS A 73 -21.08 7.16 -5.56
CA LYS A 73 -21.16 5.83 -4.91
C LYS A 73 -20.49 4.74 -5.74
N TRP A 74 -20.62 4.81 -7.06
CA TRP A 74 -20.03 3.85 -7.97
C TRP A 74 -18.52 4.08 -8.13
N GLN A 75 -18.06 5.32 -8.29
CA GLN A 75 -16.64 5.67 -8.29
C GLN A 75 -15.93 5.16 -7.04
N PHE A 76 -16.54 5.39 -5.87
CA PHE A 76 -15.99 4.95 -4.59
C PHE A 76 -15.91 3.42 -4.49
N SER A 77 -16.98 2.72 -4.86
CA SER A 77 -17.03 1.24 -4.82
C SER A 77 -16.04 0.62 -5.81
N LEU A 78 -15.99 1.15 -7.04
CA LEU A 78 -15.07 0.69 -8.08
C LEU A 78 -13.62 0.88 -7.65
N THR A 79 -13.31 2.07 -7.12
CA THR A 79 -11.98 2.39 -6.61
C THR A 79 -11.62 1.49 -5.44
N LEU A 80 -12.54 1.24 -4.51
CA LEU A 80 -12.36 0.33 -3.38
C LEU A 80 -11.95 -1.07 -3.82
N PHE A 81 -12.83 -1.76 -4.55
CA PHE A 81 -12.64 -3.18 -4.83
C PHE A 81 -11.44 -3.40 -5.73
N THR A 82 -11.23 -2.50 -6.68
CA THR A 82 -10.10 -2.60 -7.61
C THR A 82 -8.78 -2.37 -6.89
N THR A 83 -8.69 -1.34 -6.03
CA THR A 83 -7.43 -1.03 -5.34
C THR A 83 -7.11 -2.03 -4.24
N CYS A 84 -8.06 -2.40 -3.38
CA CYS A 84 -7.85 -3.45 -2.38
C CYS A 84 -7.52 -4.81 -3.03
N GLY A 85 -8.25 -5.18 -4.09
CA GLY A 85 -7.99 -6.40 -4.85
C GLY A 85 -6.57 -6.42 -5.42
N LEU A 86 -6.15 -5.33 -6.09
CA LEU A 86 -4.79 -5.21 -6.60
C LEU A 86 -3.75 -5.24 -5.49
N ILE A 87 -3.94 -4.48 -4.40
CA ILE A 87 -2.98 -4.43 -3.29
C ILE A 87 -2.79 -5.81 -2.66
N TYR A 88 -3.86 -6.55 -2.37
CA TYR A 88 -3.71 -7.83 -1.67
C TYR A 88 -3.21 -8.94 -2.60
N THR A 89 -3.70 -9.01 -3.82
CA THR A 89 -3.27 -10.04 -4.78
C THR A 89 -1.80 -9.86 -5.17
N THR A 90 -1.37 -8.63 -5.43
CA THR A 90 0.02 -8.35 -5.81
C THR A 90 0.96 -8.45 -4.61
N SER A 91 0.58 -7.98 -3.42
CA SER A 91 1.41 -8.15 -2.21
C SER A 91 1.60 -9.62 -1.87
N TRP A 92 0.54 -10.43 -1.94
CA TRP A 92 0.63 -11.87 -1.74
C TRP A 92 1.52 -12.53 -2.80
N GLY A 93 1.29 -12.23 -4.08
CA GLY A 93 2.06 -12.79 -5.18
C GLY A 93 3.56 -12.48 -5.10
N VAL A 94 3.91 -11.22 -4.83
CA VAL A 94 5.31 -10.79 -4.73
C VAL A 94 6.01 -11.46 -3.54
N ASN A 95 5.35 -11.58 -2.39
CA ASN A 95 5.93 -12.26 -1.23
C ASN A 95 6.00 -13.79 -1.41
N ALA A 96 5.01 -14.39 -2.08
CA ALA A 96 5.02 -15.81 -2.41
C ALA A 96 6.18 -16.15 -3.35
N LEU A 97 6.38 -15.35 -4.40
CA LEU A 97 7.51 -15.49 -5.33
C LEU A 97 8.86 -15.24 -4.64
N ALA A 98 8.91 -14.34 -3.65
CA ALA A 98 10.10 -14.11 -2.83
C ALA A 98 10.35 -15.24 -1.81
N GLY A 99 9.41 -16.17 -1.61
CA GLY A 99 9.52 -17.22 -0.60
C GLY A 99 9.51 -16.67 0.82
N THR A 100 8.80 -15.57 1.06
CA THR A 100 8.58 -15.03 2.41
C THR A 100 7.79 -16.05 3.23
N PRO A 101 8.28 -16.53 4.39
CA PRO A 101 7.59 -17.55 5.18
C PRO A 101 6.22 -17.11 5.69
N GLU A 102 6.16 -15.96 6.37
CA GLU A 102 4.96 -15.51 7.10
C GLU A 102 4.18 -14.45 6.30
N ILE A 103 3.69 -14.85 5.12
CA ILE A 103 3.05 -13.94 4.14
C ILE A 103 1.82 -13.25 4.75
N LEU A 104 0.95 -14.00 5.42
CA LEU A 104 -0.29 -13.46 5.97
C LEU A 104 -0.02 -12.36 7.00
N LEU A 105 0.91 -12.61 7.93
CA LEU A 105 1.34 -11.64 8.94
C LEU A 105 2.08 -10.45 8.33
N THR A 106 2.80 -10.68 7.23
CA THR A 106 3.50 -9.61 6.47
C THR A 106 2.52 -8.62 5.83
N ILE A 107 1.36 -9.08 5.36
CA ILE A 107 0.35 -8.25 4.67
C ILE A 107 -0.67 -7.65 5.64
N LEU A 108 -0.84 -8.26 6.82
CA LEU A 108 -1.89 -7.94 7.79
C LEU A 108 -2.01 -6.44 8.14
N PRO A 109 -0.92 -5.67 8.42
CA PRO A 109 -1.06 -4.26 8.75
C PRO A 109 -1.62 -3.45 7.59
N GLY A 110 -1.16 -3.76 6.37
CA GLY A 110 -1.68 -3.12 5.16
C GLY A 110 -3.17 -3.39 4.98
N ALA A 111 -3.60 -4.63 5.26
CA ALA A 111 -5.00 -5.02 5.18
C ALA A 111 -5.88 -4.30 6.21
N ILE A 112 -5.43 -4.22 7.46
CA ILE A 112 -6.17 -3.54 8.53
C ILE A 112 -6.27 -2.04 8.24
N ILE A 113 -5.14 -1.37 7.96
CA ILE A 113 -5.12 0.08 7.75
C ILE A 113 -6.00 0.47 6.55
N SER A 114 -5.88 -0.26 5.44
CA SER A 114 -6.66 0.03 4.22
C SER A 114 -8.17 -0.17 4.47
N SER A 115 -8.53 -1.23 5.20
CA SER A 115 -9.94 -1.51 5.53
C SER A 115 -10.52 -0.50 6.51
N LEU A 116 -9.76 -0.07 7.53
CA LEU A 116 -10.20 0.92 8.52
C LEU A 116 -10.36 2.31 7.92
N LEU A 117 -9.35 2.78 7.17
CA LEU A 117 -9.43 4.07 6.46
C LEU A 117 -10.64 4.09 5.52
N HIS A 118 -10.92 2.97 4.86
CA HIS A 118 -12.11 2.81 4.06
C HIS A 118 -13.40 2.99 4.86
N THR A 119 -13.58 2.24 5.96
CA THR A 119 -14.82 2.31 6.76
C THR A 119 -15.09 3.72 7.26
N VAL A 120 -14.05 4.44 7.71
CA VAL A 120 -14.17 5.83 8.18
C VAL A 120 -14.57 6.77 7.04
N LEU A 121 -13.95 6.66 5.87
CA LEU A 121 -14.28 7.50 4.72
C LEU A 121 -15.67 7.21 4.16
N HIS A 122 -16.13 5.95 4.21
CA HIS A 122 -17.47 5.58 3.77
C HIS A 122 -18.54 6.12 4.73
N ILE A 123 -18.36 6.00 6.04
CA ILE A 123 -19.35 6.50 7.03
C ILE A 123 -19.38 8.03 7.06
N GLY A 124 -18.23 8.71 6.92
CA GLY A 124 -18.16 10.17 6.94
C GLY A 124 -18.63 10.89 5.67
N ALA A 125 -18.95 10.15 4.59
CA ALA A 125 -19.45 10.70 3.33
C ALA A 125 -20.99 10.67 3.20
N PHE A 126 -21.70 10.29 4.28
CA PHE A 126 -23.17 10.31 4.38
C PHE A 126 -23.65 11.32 5.43
#